data_AF-A0A8H4VW80-F1
#
_entry.id   AF-A0A8H4VW80-F1
#
_cell.length_a   1.000
_cell.length_b   1.000
_cell.length_c   1.000
_cell.angle_alpha   90.00
_cell.angle_beta   90.00
_cell.angle_gamma   90.00
#
_symmetry.space_group_name_H-M   'P 1'
#
loop_
_entity.id
_entity.type
_entity.pdbx_description
1 polymer ?
#
loop_
_entity_poly.entity_id
_entity_poly.type
_entity_poly.pdbx_seq_one_letter_code
_entity_poly.pdbx_strand_id
1 'polypeptide(L)'
;MDVTSLIGNVGASAAGSIISKLACYPLDTIAVQYQTSTRRPLLSIPLKAYYRGIGVTLLTVTPATALYLTTREAAHTALLPHLGDSALNDATSGILAELAGSVLFTPMEVLKARLQISRSGQEGKLLYQLRKIAGEEGFRGFYRGYVMGIASYIPYNVLWWTTYGNIRRSMPDRSPGVQIACGAGVAAMCSAAFIHPLELVKTRYQVATSDTVAAAAAGALATSRNTDKEGLWQIVRNVMKENGSKGFYAGFFPTLMRSVPSSIIMMSVFEHLKAERKENAESAL
;
A
#
# COMPACT_ATOMS: atom_id res chain seq x y z
N MET A 1 -8.84 6.83 -25.25
CA MET A 1 -8.01 7.51 -24.23
C MET A 1 -6.74 7.94 -24.93
N ASP A 2 -6.52 9.24 -25.07
CA ASP A 2 -5.40 9.77 -25.87
C ASP A 2 -4.09 9.70 -25.11
N VAL A 3 -2.96 9.62 -25.83
CA VAL A 3 -1.62 9.49 -25.24
C VAL A 3 -1.31 10.65 -24.27
N THR A 4 -1.80 11.85 -24.55
CA THR A 4 -1.70 13.04 -23.68
C THR A 4 -2.46 12.86 -22.36
N SER A 5 -3.66 12.29 -22.40
CA SER A 5 -4.45 11.98 -21.21
C SER A 5 -3.81 10.89 -20.35
N LEU A 6 -3.18 9.90 -20.99
CA LEU A 6 -2.42 8.84 -20.29
C LEU A 6 -1.21 9.44 -19.56
N ILE A 7 -0.39 10.24 -20.24
CA ILE A 7 0.81 10.87 -19.64
C ILE A 7 0.40 11.81 -18.49
N GLY A 8 -0.67 12.59 -18.66
CA GLY A 8 -1.18 13.45 -17.59
C GLY A 8 -1.68 12.67 -16.37
N ASN A 9 -2.32 11.50 -16.57
CA ASN A 9 -2.73 10.64 -15.45
C ASN A 9 -1.53 10.09 -14.70
N VAL A 10 -0.50 9.62 -15.42
CA VAL A 10 0.76 9.15 -14.82
C VAL A 10 1.41 10.26 -13.98
N GLY A 11 1.47 11.49 -14.52
CA GLY A 11 2.00 12.65 -13.81
C GLY A 11 1.22 12.99 -12.54
N ALA A 12 -0.12 13.05 -12.62
CA ALA A 12 -0.99 13.32 -11.48
C ALA A 12 -0.87 12.25 -10.39
N SER A 13 -0.83 10.97 -10.78
CA SER A 13 -0.66 9.85 -9.85
C SER A 13 0.72 9.86 -9.19
N ALA A 14 1.78 10.18 -9.95
CA ALA A 14 3.12 10.29 -9.42
C ALA A 14 3.23 11.46 -8.41
N ALA A 15 2.69 12.63 -8.75
CA ALA A 15 2.65 13.79 -7.87
C ALA A 15 1.87 13.50 -6.57
N GLY A 16 0.69 12.88 -6.69
CA GLY A 16 -0.11 12.46 -5.54
C GLY A 16 0.62 11.49 -4.62
N SER A 17 1.31 10.49 -5.19
CA SER A 17 2.15 9.55 -4.43
C SER A 17 3.30 10.28 -3.72
N ILE A 18 4.04 11.14 -4.41
CA ILE A 18 5.19 11.86 -3.85
C ILE A 18 4.75 12.78 -2.72
N ILE A 19 3.72 13.60 -2.93
CA ILE A 19 3.23 14.58 -1.96
C ILE A 19 2.65 13.87 -0.73
N SER A 20 1.81 12.85 -0.94
CA SER A 20 1.27 12.04 0.17
C SER A 20 2.38 11.41 1.00
N LYS A 21 3.39 10.82 0.34
CA LYS A 21 4.54 10.24 1.04
C LYS A 21 5.33 11.29 1.79
N LEU A 22 5.64 12.44 1.20
CA LEU A 22 6.37 13.50 1.88
C LEU A 22 5.62 13.99 3.13
N ALA A 23 4.31 14.18 3.03
CA ALA A 23 3.48 14.65 4.14
C ALA A 23 3.33 13.59 5.25
N CYS A 24 3.13 12.33 4.88
CA CYS A 24 2.81 11.26 5.82
C CYS A 24 4.02 10.42 6.28
N TYR A 25 5.21 10.59 5.70
CA TYR A 25 6.39 9.81 6.06
C TYR A 25 6.74 9.81 7.56
N PRO A 26 6.60 10.93 8.28
CA PRO A 26 6.80 10.94 9.73
C PRO A 26 5.79 10.04 10.46
N LEU A 27 4.52 10.04 10.03
CA LEU A 27 3.48 9.18 10.60
C LEU A 27 3.76 7.70 10.30
N ASP A 28 4.21 7.37 9.08
CA ASP A 28 4.66 6.02 8.73
C ASP A 28 5.76 5.56 9.69
N THR A 29 6.74 6.42 9.94
CA THR A 29 7.87 6.12 10.80
C THR A 29 7.44 5.92 12.25
N ILE A 30 6.52 6.75 12.76
CA ILE A 30 5.96 6.61 14.12
C ILE A 30 5.14 5.31 14.23
N ALA A 31 4.27 5.03 13.27
CA ALA A 31 3.45 3.82 13.25
C ALA A 31 4.32 2.56 13.26
N VAL A 32 5.39 2.54 12.46
CA VAL A 32 6.36 1.44 12.45
C VAL A 32 7.06 1.30 13.80
N GLN A 33 7.52 2.39 14.43
CA GLN A 33 8.15 2.33 15.76
C GLN A 33 7.20 1.77 16.83
N TYR A 34 5.90 2.09 16.74
CA TYR A 34 4.87 1.52 17.62
C TYR A 34 4.65 0.02 17.37
N GLN A 35 4.77 -0.45 16.11
CA GLN A 35 4.57 -1.84 15.73
C GLN A 35 5.78 -2.74 16.03
N THR A 36 7.01 -2.21 15.99
CA THR A 36 8.24 -3.03 16.08
C THR A 36 8.91 -3.10 17.46
N SER A 37 8.22 -2.75 18.55
CA SER A 37 8.73 -2.72 19.94
C SER A 37 10.02 -1.90 20.18
N THR A 38 10.56 -1.26 19.15
CA THR A 38 11.69 -0.33 19.19
C THR A 38 11.21 1.07 19.58
N ARG A 39 10.72 1.19 20.82
CA ARG A 39 10.29 2.47 21.40
C ARG A 39 11.49 3.40 21.55
N ARG A 40 11.67 4.32 20.62
CA ARG A 40 12.53 5.49 20.81
C ARG A 40 11.67 6.64 21.37
N PRO A 41 12.21 7.52 22.22
CA PRO A 41 11.47 8.67 22.68
C PRO A 41 11.13 9.58 21.48
N LEU A 42 9.84 9.77 21.18
CA LEU A 42 9.37 10.51 20.00
C LEU A 42 9.88 11.96 19.94
N LEU A 43 10.05 12.59 21.11
CA LEU A 43 10.49 13.98 21.23
C LEU A 43 12.01 14.18 21.16
N SER A 44 12.84 13.13 21.21
CA SER A 44 14.31 13.27 21.19
C SER A 44 14.95 13.00 19.82
N ILE A 45 14.14 12.75 18.79
CA ILE A 45 14.61 12.41 17.44
C ILE A 45 14.58 13.64 16.54
N PRO A 46 15.68 14.00 15.84
CA PRO A 46 15.69 15.12 14.91
C PRO A 46 14.76 14.85 13.72
N LEU A 47 14.08 15.89 13.20
CA LEU A 47 13.14 15.78 12.07
C LEU A 47 13.71 15.02 10.87
N LYS A 48 15.00 15.22 10.54
CA LYS A 48 15.69 14.53 9.45
C LYS A 48 15.72 13.00 9.60
N ALA A 49 15.69 12.47 10.81
CA ALA A 49 15.70 11.03 11.05
C ALA A 49 14.34 10.38 10.74
N TYR A 50 13.23 11.14 10.79
CA TYR A 50 11.92 10.65 10.36
C TYR A 50 11.88 10.40 8.86
N TYR A 51 12.60 11.18 8.05
CA TYR A 51 12.64 11.03 6.58
C TYR A 51 13.64 9.99 6.07
N ARG A 52 14.25 9.19 6.97
CA ARG A 52 15.25 8.19 6.57
C ARG A 52 14.59 7.10 5.72
N GLY A 53 15.12 6.87 4.52
CA GLY A 53 14.61 5.85 3.58
C GLY A 53 13.54 6.36 2.60
N ILE A 54 13.18 7.64 2.66
CA ILE A 54 12.15 8.20 1.77
C ILE A 54 12.55 8.08 0.30
N GLY A 55 13.83 8.28 -0.04
CA GLY A 55 14.32 8.15 -1.41
C GLY A 55 14.08 6.76 -2.02
N VAL A 56 14.31 5.69 -1.23
CA VAL A 56 14.00 4.31 -1.66
C VAL A 56 12.50 4.13 -1.80
N THR A 57 11.71 4.68 -0.89
CA THR A 57 10.25 4.60 -0.92
C THR A 57 9.65 5.34 -2.11
N LEU A 58 10.21 6.48 -2.53
CA LEU A 58 9.78 7.22 -3.71
C LEU A 58 10.19 6.50 -4.99
N LEU A 59 11.44 6.05 -5.07
CA LEU A 59 11.96 5.33 -6.23
C LEU A 59 11.19 4.04 -6.51
N THR A 60 10.82 3.33 -5.45
CA THR A 60 10.07 2.09 -5.56
C THR A 60 8.58 2.39 -5.75
N VAL A 61 7.93 3.00 -4.78
CA VAL A 61 6.46 2.99 -4.76
C VAL A 61 5.83 3.92 -5.79
N THR A 62 6.46 5.05 -6.15
CA THR A 62 5.84 6.04 -7.04
C THR A 62 5.54 5.47 -8.45
N PRO A 63 6.46 4.79 -9.13
CA PRO A 63 6.14 4.13 -10.41
C PRO A 63 4.99 3.12 -10.31
N ALA A 64 4.94 2.33 -9.24
CA ALA A 64 3.89 1.34 -9.05
C ALA A 64 2.51 2.00 -8.80
N THR A 65 2.45 3.02 -7.94
CA THR A 65 1.22 3.80 -7.72
C THR A 65 0.77 4.53 -8.98
N ALA A 66 1.71 5.05 -9.77
CA ALA A 66 1.39 5.71 -11.03
C ALA A 66 0.77 4.74 -12.05
N LEU A 67 1.36 3.55 -12.21
CA LEU A 67 0.80 2.49 -13.05
C LEU A 67 -0.60 2.08 -12.56
N TYR A 68 -0.76 1.87 -11.26
CA TYR A 68 -2.01 1.46 -10.64
C TYR A 68 -3.13 2.48 -10.85
N LEU A 69 -2.96 3.74 -10.44
CA LEU A 69 -4.01 4.77 -10.54
C LEU A 69 -4.34 5.10 -12.00
N THR A 70 -3.34 5.12 -12.88
CA THR A 70 -3.55 5.33 -14.31
C THR A 70 -4.34 4.18 -14.92
N THR A 71 -3.99 2.93 -14.60
CA THR A 71 -4.73 1.75 -15.08
C THR A 71 -6.15 1.74 -14.54
N ARG A 72 -6.34 2.09 -13.27
CA ARG A 72 -7.67 2.22 -12.66
C ARG A 72 -8.52 3.21 -13.45
N GLU A 73 -8.00 4.39 -13.72
CA GLU A 73 -8.75 5.44 -14.42
C GLU A 73 -9.11 5.00 -15.84
N ALA A 74 -8.17 4.39 -16.56
CA ALA A 74 -8.39 3.85 -17.89
C ALA A 74 -9.49 2.76 -17.89
N ALA A 75 -9.39 1.82 -16.94
CA ALA A 75 -10.36 0.75 -16.78
C ALA A 75 -11.75 1.27 -16.39
N HIS A 76 -11.82 2.20 -15.43
CA HIS A 76 -13.07 2.80 -14.97
C HIS A 76 -13.80 3.52 -16.11
N THR A 77 -13.06 4.29 -16.93
CA THR A 77 -13.61 4.99 -18.09
C THR A 77 -14.06 4.02 -19.18
N ALA A 78 -13.29 2.96 -19.44
CA ALA A 78 -13.65 1.94 -20.44
C ALA A 78 -14.88 1.11 -20.04
N LEU A 79 -15.08 0.88 -18.74
CA LEU A 79 -16.22 0.13 -18.20
C LEU A 79 -17.48 0.98 -18.00
N LEU A 80 -17.35 2.32 -18.00
CA LEU A 80 -18.46 3.25 -17.77
C LEU A 80 -19.66 3.02 -18.71
N PRO A 81 -19.49 2.77 -20.03
CA PRO A 81 -20.62 2.53 -20.94
C PRO A 81 -21.36 1.22 -20.65
N HIS A 82 -20.71 0.24 -20.02
CA HIS A 82 -21.25 -1.10 -19.81
C HIS A 82 -21.83 -1.29 -18.40
N LEU A 83 -21.17 -0.72 -17.38
CA LEU A 83 -21.49 -0.93 -15.97
C LEU A 83 -22.01 0.34 -15.28
N GLY A 84 -22.01 1.49 -15.95
CA GLY A 84 -22.35 2.79 -15.38
C GLY A 84 -21.37 3.24 -14.29
N ASP A 85 -21.69 4.36 -13.63
CA ASP A 85 -21.02 4.77 -12.39
C ASP A 85 -21.60 3.99 -11.21
N SER A 86 -21.19 2.72 -11.10
CA SER A 86 -21.70 1.78 -10.10
C SER A 86 -20.56 1.15 -9.30
N ALA A 87 -20.90 0.58 -8.14
CA ALA A 87 -19.95 -0.18 -7.32
C ALA A 87 -19.30 -1.35 -8.10
N LEU A 88 -19.99 -1.93 -9.10
CA LEU A 88 -19.42 -2.98 -9.94
C LEU A 88 -18.31 -2.45 -10.85
N ASN A 89 -18.45 -1.23 -11.37
CA ASN A 89 -17.38 -0.56 -12.13
C ASN A 89 -16.19 -0.25 -11.22
N ASP A 90 -16.43 0.30 -10.03
CA ASP A 90 -15.36 0.56 -9.05
C ASP A 90 -14.59 -0.71 -8.67
N ALA A 91 -15.31 -1.79 -8.37
CA ALA A 91 -14.70 -3.08 -8.02
C ALA A 91 -13.86 -3.62 -9.19
N THR A 92 -14.43 -3.68 -10.39
CA THR A 92 -13.78 -4.28 -11.56
C THR A 92 -12.56 -3.46 -12.01
N SER A 93 -12.69 -2.13 -12.05
CA SER A 93 -11.56 -1.24 -12.35
C SER A 93 -10.46 -1.33 -11.31
N GLY A 94 -10.81 -1.46 -10.02
CA GLY A 94 -9.87 -1.69 -8.93
C GLY A 94 -9.12 -3.01 -9.04
N ILE A 95 -9.80 -4.09 -9.44
CA ILE A 95 -9.16 -5.41 -9.68
C ILE A 95 -8.16 -5.33 -10.84
N LEU A 96 -8.57 -4.76 -11.97
CA LEU A 96 -7.70 -4.63 -13.15
C LEU A 96 -6.47 -3.78 -12.85
N ALA A 97 -6.67 -2.69 -12.10
CA ALA A 97 -5.57 -1.85 -11.64
C ALA A 97 -4.61 -2.58 -10.71
N GLU A 98 -5.13 -3.39 -9.77
CA GLU A 98 -4.30 -4.19 -8.87
C GLU A 98 -3.49 -5.23 -9.63
N LEU A 99 -4.09 -5.92 -10.60
CA LEU A 99 -3.37 -6.88 -11.44
C LEU A 99 -2.23 -6.21 -12.21
N ALA A 100 -2.46 -5.04 -12.80
CA ALA A 100 -1.42 -4.29 -13.50
C ALA A 100 -0.35 -3.74 -12.53
N GLY A 101 -0.78 -3.10 -11.44
CA GLY A 101 0.10 -2.50 -10.44
C GLY A 101 0.97 -3.52 -9.71
N SER A 102 0.43 -4.71 -9.42
CA SER A 102 1.12 -5.79 -8.71
C SER A 102 2.41 -6.24 -9.40
N VAL A 103 2.51 -6.07 -10.72
CA VAL A 103 3.73 -6.36 -11.50
C VAL A 103 4.91 -5.51 -11.02
N LEU A 104 4.66 -4.25 -10.64
CA LEU A 104 5.67 -3.35 -10.09
C LEU A 104 5.71 -3.38 -8.56
N PHE A 105 4.55 -3.46 -7.88
CA PHE A 105 4.52 -3.49 -6.41
C PHE A 105 5.28 -4.68 -5.83
N THR A 106 5.11 -5.88 -6.40
CA THR A 106 5.68 -7.11 -5.83
C THR A 106 7.22 -7.11 -5.78
N PRO A 107 7.96 -6.87 -6.88
CA PRO A 107 9.43 -6.80 -6.81
C PRO A 107 9.92 -5.73 -5.83
N MET A 108 9.19 -4.61 -5.73
CA MET A 108 9.51 -3.51 -4.84
C MET A 108 9.29 -3.87 -3.36
N GLU A 109 8.19 -4.57 -3.05
CA GLU A 109 7.92 -5.09 -1.71
C GLU A 109 9.00 -6.07 -1.28
N VAL A 110 9.39 -7.00 -2.16
CA VAL A 110 10.47 -7.96 -1.89
C VAL A 110 11.79 -7.23 -1.62
N LEU A 111 12.16 -6.27 -2.46
CA LEU A 111 13.38 -5.47 -2.27
C LEU A 111 13.34 -4.65 -0.98
N LYS A 112 12.22 -4.00 -0.68
CA LYS A 112 12.03 -3.22 0.54
C LYS A 112 12.15 -4.11 1.78
N ALA A 113 11.49 -5.25 1.78
CA ALA A 113 11.57 -6.23 2.86
C ALA A 113 13.03 -6.68 3.08
N ARG A 114 13.78 -7.01 2.01
CA ARG A 114 15.20 -7.36 2.11
C ARG A 114 16.06 -6.23 2.66
N LEU A 115 15.86 -5.01 2.19
CA LEU A 115 16.62 -3.86 2.70
C LEU A 115 16.33 -3.56 4.18
N GLN A 116 15.11 -3.84 4.65
CA GLN A 116 14.75 -3.65 6.06
C GLN A 116 15.41 -4.68 6.99
N ILE A 117 15.71 -5.88 6.50
CA ILE A 117 16.37 -6.95 7.28
C ILE A 117 17.90 -6.93 7.14
N SER A 118 18.43 -6.33 6.08
CA SER A 118 19.87 -6.26 5.81
C SER A 118 20.65 -5.54 6.91
N ARG A 119 21.84 -6.04 7.23
CA ARG A 119 22.77 -5.39 8.16
C ARG A 119 23.46 -4.18 7.51
N SER A 120 24.01 -3.28 8.32
CA SER A 120 24.72 -2.09 7.83
C SER A 120 25.93 -2.48 6.96
N GLY A 121 26.14 -1.78 5.84
CA GLY A 121 27.25 -2.04 4.90
C GLY A 121 26.76 -2.26 3.47
N GLN A 122 27.37 -3.21 2.75
CA GLN A 122 27.01 -3.53 1.37
C GLN A 122 25.62 -4.18 1.25
N GLU A 123 25.21 -4.97 2.24
CA GLU A 123 23.89 -5.62 2.27
C GLU A 123 22.72 -4.63 2.32
N GLY A 124 22.94 -3.44 2.89
CA GLY A 124 21.96 -2.36 2.96
C GLY A 124 21.80 -1.55 1.67
N LYS A 125 22.52 -1.89 0.59
CA LYS A 125 22.44 -1.17 -0.69
C LYS A 125 21.42 -1.82 -1.62
N LEU A 126 20.54 -1.01 -2.21
CA LEU A 126 19.51 -1.46 -3.16
C LEU A 126 20.10 -2.23 -4.35
N LEU A 127 21.17 -1.70 -4.96
CA LEU A 127 21.83 -2.32 -6.12
C LEU A 127 22.45 -3.69 -5.79
N TYR A 128 22.96 -3.85 -4.57
CA TYR A 128 23.49 -5.14 -4.12
C TYR A 128 22.36 -6.17 -4.00
N GLN A 129 21.25 -5.81 -3.35
CA GLN A 129 20.09 -6.71 -3.22
C GLN A 129 19.47 -7.06 -4.57
N LEU A 130 19.36 -6.10 -5.49
CA LEU A 130 18.90 -6.33 -6.86
C LEU A 130 19.76 -7.38 -7.57
N ARG A 131 21.08 -7.21 -7.55
CA ARG A 131 22.01 -8.16 -8.18
C ARG A 131 21.98 -9.53 -7.50
N LYS A 132 21.88 -9.55 -6.17
CA LYS A 132 21.82 -10.78 -5.40
C LYS A 132 20.58 -11.61 -5.76
N ILE A 133 19.39 -11.01 -5.76
CA ILE A 133 18.16 -11.71 -6.16
C ILE A 133 18.27 -12.18 -7.61
N ALA A 134 18.70 -11.31 -8.52
CA ALA A 134 18.79 -11.65 -9.93
C ALA A 134 19.80 -12.79 -10.21
N GLY A 135 20.93 -12.83 -9.50
CA GLY A 135 21.97 -13.84 -9.68
C GLY A 135 21.70 -15.16 -8.95
N GLU A 136 21.17 -15.12 -7.74
CA GLU A 136 21.00 -16.32 -6.89
C GLU A 136 19.61 -16.96 -7.02
N GLU A 137 18.55 -16.15 -7.15
CA GLU A 137 17.15 -16.62 -7.13
C GLU A 137 16.45 -16.45 -8.50
N GLY A 138 17.10 -15.72 -9.42
CA GLY A 138 16.56 -15.39 -10.73
C GLY A 138 15.31 -14.51 -10.67
N PHE A 139 14.61 -14.39 -11.80
CA PHE A 139 13.43 -13.54 -11.93
C PHE A 139 12.29 -13.95 -10.98
N ARG A 140 12.18 -15.25 -10.67
CA ARG A 140 11.17 -15.79 -9.74
C ARG A 140 11.34 -15.26 -8.31
N GLY A 141 12.57 -14.95 -7.88
CA GLY A 141 12.85 -14.39 -6.55
C GLY A 141 12.14 -13.05 -6.31
N PHE A 142 11.97 -12.24 -7.35
CA PHE A 142 11.27 -10.95 -7.28
C PHE A 142 9.75 -11.06 -7.10
N TYR A 143 9.16 -12.19 -7.47
CA TYR A 143 7.71 -12.43 -7.39
C TYR A 143 7.36 -13.42 -6.27
N ARG A 144 8.28 -13.62 -5.31
CA ARG A 144 8.03 -14.47 -4.15
C ARG A 144 6.86 -13.90 -3.34
N GLY A 145 5.80 -14.70 -3.23
CA GLY A 145 4.58 -14.28 -2.52
C GLY A 145 3.59 -13.49 -3.37
N TYR A 146 3.79 -13.35 -4.69
CA TYR A 146 2.89 -12.64 -5.61
C TYR A 146 1.42 -13.06 -5.49
N VAL A 147 1.15 -14.37 -5.54
CA VAL A 147 -0.20 -14.93 -5.46
C VAL A 147 -0.87 -14.59 -4.12
N MET A 148 -0.13 -14.73 -3.01
CA MET A 148 -0.62 -14.34 -1.68
C MET A 148 -0.81 -12.83 -1.57
N GLY A 149 0.06 -12.07 -2.25
CA GLY A 149 -0.02 -10.62 -2.40
C GLY A 149 -1.38 -10.20 -2.96
N ILE A 150 -1.66 -10.66 -4.17
CA ILE A 150 -2.90 -10.40 -4.91
C ILE A 150 -4.12 -10.90 -4.15
N ALA A 151 -4.06 -12.10 -3.57
CA ALA A 151 -5.19 -12.67 -2.82
C ALA A 151 -5.63 -11.80 -1.64
N SER A 152 -4.72 -11.01 -1.05
CA SER A 152 -5.07 -10.03 -0.01
C SER A 152 -5.38 -8.64 -0.55
N TYR A 153 -4.65 -8.18 -1.57
CA TYR A 153 -4.83 -6.83 -2.09
C TYR A 153 -6.08 -6.67 -2.95
N ILE A 154 -6.51 -7.68 -3.70
CA ILE A 154 -7.75 -7.61 -4.47
C ILE A 154 -8.97 -7.31 -3.57
N PRO A 155 -9.24 -8.10 -2.50
CA PRO A 155 -10.37 -7.81 -1.61
C PRO A 155 -10.29 -6.43 -0.96
N TYR A 156 -9.07 -6.00 -0.58
CA TYR A 156 -8.84 -4.66 -0.05
C TYR A 156 -9.21 -3.58 -1.06
N ASN A 157 -8.70 -3.66 -2.29
CA ASN A 157 -8.95 -2.67 -3.32
C ASN A 157 -10.42 -2.62 -3.74
N VAL A 158 -11.09 -3.78 -3.83
CA VAL A 158 -12.52 -3.84 -4.12
C VAL A 158 -13.32 -3.10 -3.05
N LEU A 159 -13.07 -3.39 -1.77
CA LEU A 159 -13.73 -2.68 -0.67
C LEU A 159 -13.41 -1.19 -0.67
N TRP A 160 -12.16 -0.83 -0.95
CA TRP A 160 -11.72 0.55 -0.93
C TRP A 160 -12.40 1.38 -2.02
N TRP A 161 -12.33 0.94 -3.28
CA TRP A 161 -12.91 1.69 -4.41
C TRP A 161 -14.43 1.72 -4.37
N THR A 162 -15.08 0.60 -4.00
CA THR A 162 -16.55 0.56 -3.88
C THR A 162 -17.04 1.49 -2.76
N THR A 163 -16.37 1.48 -1.61
CA THR A 163 -16.70 2.39 -0.50
C THR A 163 -16.46 3.84 -0.90
N TYR A 164 -15.31 4.12 -1.52
CA TYR A 164 -14.97 5.46 -2.01
C TYR A 164 -16.04 6.00 -2.98
N GLY A 165 -16.40 5.22 -4.01
CA GLY A 165 -17.41 5.61 -4.98
C GLY A 165 -18.80 5.79 -4.36
N ASN A 166 -19.23 4.87 -3.50
CA ASN A 166 -20.54 4.96 -2.82
C ASN A 166 -20.65 6.20 -1.93
N ILE A 167 -19.60 6.49 -1.14
CA ILE A 167 -19.58 7.66 -0.26
C ILE A 167 -19.60 8.95 -1.10
N ARG A 168 -18.84 9.02 -2.18
CA ARG A 168 -18.89 10.18 -3.09
C ARG A 168 -20.27 10.38 -3.73
N ARG A 169 -20.88 9.31 -4.25
CA ARG A 169 -22.22 9.36 -4.86
C ARG A 169 -23.33 9.72 -3.87
N SER A 170 -23.16 9.40 -2.59
CA SER A 170 -24.12 9.77 -1.54
C SER A 170 -24.09 11.26 -1.15
N MET A 171 -23.08 12.01 -1.61
CA MET A 171 -22.88 13.43 -1.27
C MET A 171 -22.67 14.31 -2.52
N PRO A 172 -23.61 14.29 -3.50
CA PRO A 172 -23.46 15.02 -4.75
C PRO A 172 -23.38 16.54 -4.55
N ASP A 173 -24.08 17.07 -3.55
CA ASP A 173 -24.18 18.51 -3.27
C ASP A 173 -22.98 19.08 -2.50
N ARG A 174 -22.01 18.24 -2.12
CA ARG A 174 -20.84 18.67 -1.34
C ARG A 174 -19.69 19.05 -2.27
N SER A 175 -18.80 19.93 -1.79
CA SER A 175 -17.63 20.32 -2.56
C SER A 175 -16.73 19.10 -2.88
N PRO A 176 -16.02 19.09 -4.03
CA PRO A 176 -15.17 17.98 -4.42
C PRO A 176 -14.14 17.58 -3.34
N GLY A 177 -13.56 18.57 -2.65
CA GLY A 177 -12.62 18.32 -1.55
C GLY A 177 -13.24 17.54 -0.38
N VAL A 178 -14.50 17.85 0.00
CA VAL A 178 -15.21 17.13 1.06
C VAL A 178 -15.57 15.71 0.61
N GLN A 179 -16.05 15.56 -0.63
CA GLN A 179 -16.33 14.24 -1.19
C GLN A 179 -15.09 13.34 -1.18
N ILE A 180 -13.93 13.87 -1.57
CA ILE A 180 -12.66 13.13 -1.59
C ILE A 180 -12.20 12.80 -0.17
N ALA A 181 -12.21 13.76 0.76
CA ALA A 181 -11.76 13.56 2.12
C ALA A 181 -12.60 12.52 2.86
N CYS A 182 -13.93 12.66 2.82
CA CYS A 182 -14.85 11.70 3.43
C CYS A 182 -14.80 10.34 2.71
N GLY A 183 -14.80 10.33 1.37
CA GLY A 183 -14.72 9.10 0.58
C GLY A 183 -13.45 8.31 0.86
N ALA A 184 -12.29 8.94 0.75
CA ALA A 184 -10.99 8.27 0.94
C ALA A 184 -10.76 7.89 2.40
N GLY A 185 -11.19 8.72 3.34
CA GLY A 185 -11.07 8.43 4.77
C GLY A 185 -11.92 7.23 5.20
N VAL A 186 -13.21 7.22 4.85
CA VAL A 186 -14.12 6.10 5.16
C VAL A 186 -13.69 4.83 4.45
N ALA A 187 -13.31 4.92 3.16
CA ALA A 187 -12.80 3.77 2.41
C ALA A 187 -11.55 3.16 3.06
N ALA A 188 -10.59 3.98 3.49
CA ALA A 188 -9.39 3.51 4.18
C ALA A 188 -9.73 2.83 5.52
N MET A 189 -10.66 3.38 6.30
CA MET A 189 -11.08 2.81 7.58
C MET A 189 -11.83 1.48 7.41
N CYS A 190 -12.84 1.44 6.55
CA CYS A 190 -13.66 0.25 6.32
C CYS A 190 -12.80 -0.88 5.75
N SER A 191 -12.03 -0.61 4.69
CA SER A 191 -11.21 -1.64 4.04
C SER A 191 -10.16 -2.19 4.99
N ALA A 192 -9.51 -1.32 5.78
CA ALA A 192 -8.61 -1.78 6.83
C ALA A 192 -9.36 -2.65 7.85
N ALA A 193 -10.52 -2.23 8.38
CA ALA A 193 -11.25 -2.98 9.40
C ALA A 193 -11.63 -4.41 8.96
N PHE A 194 -12.00 -4.58 7.69
CA PHE A 194 -12.38 -5.89 7.14
C PHE A 194 -11.18 -6.77 6.77
N ILE A 195 -10.11 -6.18 6.22
CA ILE A 195 -8.97 -6.94 5.69
C ILE A 195 -7.86 -7.15 6.70
N HIS A 196 -7.80 -6.36 7.77
CA HIS A 196 -6.71 -6.41 8.77
C HIS A 196 -6.46 -7.81 9.35
N PRO A 197 -7.48 -8.66 9.66
CA PRO A 197 -7.24 -10.05 10.06
C PRO A 197 -6.49 -10.89 9.02
N LEU A 198 -6.84 -10.73 7.73
CA LEU A 198 -6.21 -11.44 6.61
C LEU A 198 -4.78 -10.94 6.40
N GLU A 199 -4.56 -9.62 6.50
CA GLU A 199 -3.23 -9.00 6.43
C GLU A 199 -2.32 -9.48 7.56
N LEU A 200 -2.85 -9.63 8.79
CA LEU A 200 -2.07 -10.14 9.92
C LEU A 200 -1.61 -11.58 9.66
N VAL A 201 -2.50 -12.44 9.17
CA VAL A 201 -2.15 -13.84 8.84
C VAL A 201 -1.14 -13.89 7.69
N LYS A 202 -1.34 -13.12 6.61
CA LYS A 202 -0.39 -12.99 5.50
C LYS A 202 0.97 -12.51 5.98
N THR A 203 1.00 -11.48 6.82
CA THR A 203 2.26 -10.91 7.33
C THR A 203 2.99 -11.91 8.20
N ARG A 204 2.31 -12.59 9.13
CA ARG A 204 2.91 -13.67 9.94
C ARG A 204 3.42 -14.82 9.07
N TYR A 205 2.66 -15.21 8.05
CA TYR A 205 3.07 -16.26 7.11
C TYR A 205 4.31 -15.86 6.32
N GLN A 206 4.35 -14.64 5.76
CA GLN A 206 5.50 -14.14 5.01
C GLN A 206 6.76 -14.02 5.88
N VAL A 207 6.61 -13.64 7.15
CA VAL A 207 7.71 -13.62 8.14
C VAL A 207 8.20 -15.03 8.46
N ALA A 208 7.29 -15.99 8.70
CA ALA A 208 7.63 -17.37 9.05
C ALA A 208 8.28 -18.15 7.89
N THR A 209 7.90 -17.85 6.64
CA THR A 209 8.36 -18.56 5.43
C THR A 209 9.63 -17.97 4.82
N SER A 210 10.14 -16.87 5.37
CA SER A 210 11.34 -16.21 4.87
C SER A 210 12.49 -16.42 5.85
N ASP A 211 13.42 -17.33 5.56
CA ASP A 211 14.63 -17.57 6.39
C ASP A 211 15.46 -16.29 6.61
N THR A 212 15.38 -15.36 5.65
CA THR A 212 16.01 -14.04 5.71
C THR A 212 15.33 -13.08 6.69
N VAL A 213 14.00 -13.16 6.87
CA VAL A 213 13.23 -12.33 7.81
C VAL A 213 13.20 -12.94 9.21
N ALA A 214 13.21 -14.27 9.31
CA ALA A 214 13.35 -15.01 10.57
C ALA A 214 14.66 -14.65 11.30
N ALA A 215 15.75 -14.44 10.57
CA ALA A 215 17.03 -13.99 11.13
C ALA A 215 17.03 -12.52 11.64
N ALA A 216 16.14 -11.66 11.12
CA ALA A 216 16.01 -10.27 11.54
C ALA A 216 14.99 -10.09 12.69
N ALA A 217 13.93 -10.90 12.73
CA ALA A 217 12.98 -10.96 13.85
C ALA A 217 13.64 -11.44 15.15
N ALA A 218 14.72 -12.23 15.05
CA ALA A 218 15.51 -12.72 16.17
C ALA A 218 16.12 -11.60 17.06
N GLY A 219 16.18 -10.34 16.59
CA GLY A 219 16.83 -9.23 17.31
C GLY A 219 15.93 -8.29 18.11
N ALA A 220 14.60 -8.28 17.92
CA ALA A 220 13.71 -7.32 18.61
C ALA A 220 12.43 -7.93 19.20
N LEU A 221 12.02 -9.12 18.74
CA LEU A 221 10.96 -9.92 19.34
C LEU A 221 11.34 -11.39 19.12
N ALA A 222 12.14 -11.92 20.05
CA ALA A 222 12.46 -13.33 20.13
C ALA A 222 11.21 -14.15 20.53
N THR A 223 10.22 -14.18 19.65
CA THR A 223 9.22 -15.24 19.54
C THR A 223 8.95 -15.49 18.06
N SER A 224 9.99 -15.58 17.24
CA SER A 224 9.91 -16.50 16.09
C SER A 224 9.91 -17.91 16.69
N ARG A 225 8.77 -18.30 17.25
CA ARG A 225 8.54 -19.67 17.69
C ARG A 225 8.50 -20.50 16.42
N ASN A 226 9.34 -21.52 16.33
CA ASN A 226 9.47 -22.46 15.21
C ASN A 226 8.14 -23.13 14.75
N THR A 227 7.01 -22.80 15.37
CA THR A 227 5.66 -23.38 15.21
C THR A 227 4.81 -22.74 14.11
N ASP A 228 5.19 -21.60 13.54
CA ASP A 228 4.43 -20.94 12.45
C ASP A 228 4.81 -21.48 11.04
N LYS A 229 5.74 -22.42 10.97
CA LYS A 229 6.20 -23.06 9.72
C LYS A 229 5.18 -24.06 9.12
N GLU A 230 4.13 -24.41 9.85
CA GLU A 230 3.20 -25.50 9.52
C GLU A 230 1.98 -25.07 8.67
N GLY A 231 1.86 -23.77 8.33
CA GLY A 231 0.86 -23.26 7.38
C GLY A 231 -0.12 -22.21 7.96
N LEU A 232 -0.99 -21.67 7.10
CA LEU A 232 -1.91 -20.57 7.42
C LEU A 232 -2.85 -20.89 8.59
N TRP A 233 -3.35 -22.13 8.66
CA TRP A 233 -4.26 -22.57 9.73
C TRP A 233 -3.59 -22.62 11.10
N GLN A 234 -2.31 -22.98 11.15
CA GLN A 234 -1.57 -23.00 12.40
C GLN A 234 -1.35 -21.58 12.92
N ILE A 235 -1.08 -20.62 12.04
CA ILE A 235 -0.98 -19.19 12.38
C ILE A 235 -2.31 -18.69 12.98
N VAL A 236 -3.44 -18.98 12.32
CA VAL A 236 -4.78 -18.62 12.83
C VAL A 236 -5.02 -19.21 14.22
N ARG A 237 -4.67 -20.49 14.42
CA ARG A 237 -4.81 -21.19 15.71
C ARG A 237 -3.90 -20.59 16.79
N ASN A 238 -2.67 -20.23 16.43
CA ASN A 238 -1.71 -19.62 17.35
C ASN A 238 -2.18 -18.23 17.77
N VAL A 239 -2.65 -17.38 16.85
CA VAL A 239 -3.22 -16.06 17.17
C VAL A 239 -4.40 -16.19 18.12
N MET A 240 -5.31 -17.13 17.86
CA MET A 240 -6.45 -17.39 18.73
C MET A 240 -6.04 -17.86 20.13
N LYS A 241 -5.02 -18.71 20.24
CA LYS A 241 -4.52 -19.21 21.54
C LYS A 241 -3.76 -18.13 22.34
N GLU A 242 -3.05 -17.23 21.67
CA GLU A 242 -2.20 -16.21 22.31
C GLU A 242 -3.02 -15.02 22.82
N ASN A 243 -3.89 -14.47 21.97
CA ASN A 243 -4.54 -13.18 22.21
C ASN A 243 -6.05 -13.20 21.96
N GLY A 244 -6.62 -14.38 21.68
CA GLY A 244 -8.02 -14.51 21.27
C GLY A 244 -8.34 -13.76 19.98
N SER A 245 -9.61 -13.43 19.79
CA SER A 245 -10.11 -12.71 18.61
C SER A 245 -9.52 -11.29 18.48
N LYS A 246 -9.16 -10.65 19.58
CA LYS A 246 -8.52 -9.32 19.59
C LYS A 246 -7.11 -9.35 18.98
N GLY A 247 -6.44 -10.51 19.00
CA GLY A 247 -5.13 -10.70 18.40
C GLY A 247 -5.10 -10.39 16.90
N PHE A 248 -6.19 -10.65 16.18
CA PHE A 248 -6.30 -10.37 14.74
C PHE A 248 -6.31 -8.87 14.42
N TYR A 249 -6.60 -8.01 15.39
CA TYR A 249 -6.62 -6.55 15.24
C TYR A 249 -5.40 -5.87 15.87
N ALA A 250 -4.38 -6.65 16.24
CA ALA A 250 -3.12 -6.10 16.71
C ALA A 250 -2.49 -5.20 15.63
N GLY A 251 -2.13 -3.97 16.01
CA GLY A 251 -1.56 -2.98 15.08
C GLY A 251 -2.56 -2.21 14.22
N PHE A 252 -3.87 -2.42 14.41
CA PHE A 252 -4.92 -1.75 13.63
C PHE A 252 -4.90 -0.22 13.77
N PHE A 253 -4.73 0.30 14.99
CA PHE A 253 -4.69 1.74 15.22
C PHE A 253 -3.51 2.43 14.50
N PRO A 254 -2.26 1.96 14.62
CA PRO A 254 -1.15 2.46 13.81
C PRO A 254 -1.40 2.36 12.29
N THR A 255 -2.07 1.30 11.83
CA THR A 255 -2.46 1.16 10.41
C THR A 255 -3.41 2.29 9.99
N LEU A 256 -4.43 2.60 10.80
CA LEU A 256 -5.38 3.69 10.51
C LEU A 256 -4.73 5.07 10.52
N MET A 257 -3.90 5.36 11.52
CA MET A 257 -3.18 6.64 11.62
C MET A 257 -2.32 6.92 10.38
N ARG A 258 -1.85 5.86 9.73
CA ARG A 258 -1.09 5.93 8.50
C ARG A 258 -1.99 6.01 7.27
N SER A 259 -2.93 5.07 7.13
CA SER A 259 -3.66 4.85 5.88
C SER A 259 -4.64 5.99 5.57
N VAL A 260 -5.31 6.53 6.59
CA VAL A 260 -6.36 7.54 6.41
C VAL A 260 -5.78 8.86 5.88
N PRO A 261 -4.78 9.51 6.53
CA PRO A 261 -4.25 10.77 6.02
C PRO A 261 -3.57 10.60 4.66
N SER A 262 -2.82 9.50 4.48
CA SER A 262 -2.12 9.22 3.23
C SER A 262 -3.10 9.05 2.06
N SER A 263 -4.22 8.36 2.27
CA SER A 263 -5.25 8.16 1.24
C SER A 263 -5.95 9.46 0.88
N ILE A 264 -6.30 10.28 1.88
CA ILE A 264 -6.95 11.59 1.65
C ILE A 264 -6.05 12.51 0.83
N ILE A 265 -4.77 12.66 1.22
CA ILE A 265 -3.84 13.55 0.51
C ILE A 265 -3.59 13.04 -0.91
N MET A 266 -3.35 11.73 -1.07
CA MET A 266 -3.08 11.14 -2.39
C MET A 266 -4.24 11.37 -3.35
N MET A 267 -5.47 11.09 -2.91
CA MET A 267 -6.66 11.29 -3.73
C MET A 267 -6.97 12.74 -4.01
N SER A 268 -6.80 13.63 -3.01
CA SER A 268 -7.02 15.07 -3.20
C SER A 268 -6.08 15.64 -4.26
N VAL A 269 -4.79 15.29 -4.21
CA VAL A 269 -3.82 15.73 -5.22
C VAL A 269 -4.15 15.14 -6.59
N PHE A 270 -4.46 13.84 -6.64
CA PHE A 270 -4.76 13.17 -7.91
C PHE A 270 -5.99 13.78 -8.60
N GLU A 271 -7.09 13.96 -7.88
CA GLU A 271 -8.35 14.49 -8.44
C GLU A 271 -8.22 15.99 -8.77
N HIS A 272 -7.47 16.77 -7.98
CA HIS A 272 -7.25 18.19 -8.26
C HIS A 272 -6.46 18.40 -9.56
N LEU A 273 -5.33 17.72 -9.71
CA LEU A 273 -4.52 17.79 -10.95
C LEU A 273 -5.28 17.25 -12.16
N LYS A 274 -6.14 16.25 -11.95
CA LYS A 274 -7.03 15.73 -12.99
C LYS A 274 -8.08 16.76 -13.42
N ALA A 275 -8.66 17.49 -12.47
CA ALA A 275 -9.66 18.53 -12.72
C ALA A 275 -9.07 19.73 -13.47
N GLU A 276 -7.94 20.28 -12.99
CA GLU A 276 -7.24 21.39 -13.66
C GLU A 276 -6.91 21.06 -15.11
N ARG A 277 -6.46 19.83 -15.37
CA ARG A 277 -6.18 19.40 -16.74
C ARG A 277 -7.44 19.37 -17.61
N LYS A 278 -8.57 18.94 -17.06
CA LYS A 278 -9.83 18.89 -17.82
C LYS A 278 -10.27 20.30 -18.22
N GLU A 279 -10.19 21.25 -17.28
CA GLU A 279 -10.47 22.67 -17.52
C GLU A 279 -9.52 23.28 -18.57
N ASN A 280 -8.22 22.98 -18.49
CA ASN A 280 -7.23 23.44 -19.47
C ASN A 280 -7.47 22.86 -20.87
N ALA A 281 -7.95 21.62 -20.98
CA ALA A 281 -8.27 20.99 -22.26
C ALA A 281 -9.54 21.59 -22.87
N GLU A 282 -10.54 21.91 -22.06
CA GLU A 282 -11.78 22.58 -22.50
C GLU A 282 -11.52 24.04 -22.91
N SER A 283 -10.59 24.74 -22.24
CA SER A 283 -10.23 26.13 -22.55
C SER A 283 -9.34 26.28 -23.81
N ALA A 284 -8.74 25.18 -24.29
CA ALA A 284 -7.87 25.17 -25.45
C ALA A 284 -8.59 24.75 -26.76
N LEU A 285 -9.88 24.44 -26.68
CA LEU A 285 -10.77 24.10 -27.80
C LEU A 285 -11.63 25.32 -28.16
#